data_AF-A0AAV5YBA9-F1
#
_entry.id   AF-A0AAV5YBA9-F1
#
_cell.length_a   1.000
_cell.length_b   1.000
_cell.length_c   1.000
_cell.angle_alpha   90.00
_cell.angle_beta   90.00
_cell.angle_gamma   90.00
#
_symmetry.space_group_name_H-M   'P 1'
#
loop_
_entity.id
_entity.type
_entity.pdbx_description
1 polymer ?
#
loop_
_entity_poly.entity_id
_entity_poly.type
_entity_poly.pdbx_seq_one_letter_code
_entity_poly.pdbx_strand_id
1 'polypeptide(L)'
;MKGSAARQLARFVRDLDLSRVPEGVVGQATVLTLDTLGNALAAVREDFGSAVLGVAERLGGAPESSLLGRRVRVGAASAVLANATLAHGLDFDDTREDAIVHTGCVAVTTALAVGEAVGATGRAVLEAAIAGVEVMCRVGLVVPGALHARHY
;
A
#
# COMPACT_ATOMS: atom_id res chain seq x y z
N MET A 1 24.64 -21.68 -5.92
CA MET A 1 23.76 -21.74 -4.73
C MET A 1 22.60 -20.77 -4.91
N LYS A 2 21.35 -21.19 -4.70
CA LYS A 2 20.21 -20.26 -4.63
C LYS A 2 20.44 -19.33 -3.43
N GLY A 3 20.40 -18.01 -3.64
CA GLY A 3 20.55 -17.02 -2.56
C GLY A 3 19.41 -17.09 -1.53
N SER A 4 19.57 -16.47 -0.35
CA SER A 4 18.53 -16.42 0.70
C SER A 4 17.21 -15.87 0.18
N ALA A 5 16.09 -16.19 0.85
CA ALA A 5 14.76 -15.68 0.49
C ALA A 5 14.73 -14.14 0.40
N ALA A 6 15.33 -13.46 1.37
CA ALA A 6 15.48 -11.99 1.34
C ALA A 6 16.22 -11.50 0.08
N ARG A 7 17.29 -12.19 -0.34
CA ARG A 7 18.03 -11.85 -1.58
C ARG A 7 17.25 -12.19 -2.84
N GLN A 8 16.31 -13.13 -2.79
CA GLN A 8 15.42 -13.43 -3.92
C GLN A 8 14.35 -12.34 -4.07
N LEU A 9 13.70 -11.93 -2.98
CA LEU A 9 12.71 -10.84 -2.98
C LEU A 9 13.35 -9.50 -3.39
N ALA A 10 14.52 -9.16 -2.84
CA ALA A 10 15.23 -7.94 -3.21
C ALA A 10 15.59 -7.90 -4.71
N ARG A 11 15.98 -9.03 -5.29
CA ARG A 11 16.24 -9.13 -6.73
C ARG A 11 14.96 -8.98 -7.55
N PHE A 12 13.88 -9.63 -7.13
CA PHE A 12 12.58 -9.47 -7.77
C PHE A 12 12.14 -8.00 -7.82
N VAL A 13 12.17 -7.29 -6.69
CA VAL A 13 11.76 -5.87 -6.63
C VAL A 13 12.65 -5.00 -7.51
N ARG A 14 13.97 -5.19 -7.45
CA ARG A 14 14.93 -4.40 -8.25
C ARG A 14 14.82 -4.65 -9.75
N ASP A 15 14.54 -5.90 -10.14
CA ASP A 15 14.53 -6.33 -11.54
C ASP A 15 13.11 -6.28 -12.16
N LEU A 16 12.09 -5.86 -11.39
CA LEU A 16 10.74 -5.67 -11.90
C LEU A 16 10.74 -4.54 -12.94
N ASP A 17 10.10 -4.79 -14.07
CA ASP A 17 9.91 -3.80 -15.14
C ASP A 17 8.46 -3.90 -15.59
N LEU A 18 7.71 -2.80 -15.42
CA LEU A 18 6.29 -2.74 -15.76
C LEU A 18 6.01 -3.14 -17.22
N SER A 19 6.95 -2.95 -18.14
CA SER A 19 6.78 -3.34 -19.55
C SER A 19 6.69 -4.85 -19.77
N ARG A 20 7.16 -5.64 -18.80
CA ARG A 20 7.16 -7.11 -18.81
C ARG A 20 6.07 -7.70 -17.94
N VAL A 21 5.33 -6.86 -17.21
CA VAL A 21 4.20 -7.30 -16.39
C VAL A 21 3.03 -7.62 -17.32
N PRO A 22 2.36 -8.77 -17.16
CA PRO A 22 1.19 -9.11 -17.98
C PRO A 22 0.12 -8.01 -17.89
N GLU A 23 -0.50 -7.67 -19.02
CA GLU A 23 -1.48 -6.58 -19.09
C GLU A 23 -2.64 -6.73 -18.09
N GLY A 24 -3.10 -7.97 -17.86
CA GLY A 24 -4.12 -8.26 -16.86
C GLY A 24 -3.70 -7.88 -15.43
N VAL A 25 -2.42 -8.04 -15.08
CA VAL A 25 -1.88 -7.64 -13.77
C VAL A 25 -1.81 -6.12 -13.66
N VAL A 26 -1.40 -5.43 -14.73
CA VAL A 26 -1.39 -3.95 -14.78
C VAL A 26 -2.81 -3.40 -14.61
N GLY A 27 -3.80 -4.00 -15.28
CA GLY A 27 -5.21 -3.64 -15.15
C GLY A 27 -5.72 -3.84 -13.73
N GLN A 28 -5.44 -4.99 -13.11
CA GLN A 28 -5.84 -5.27 -11.73
C GLN A 28 -5.17 -4.33 -10.72
N ALA A 29 -3.88 -4.03 -10.89
CA ALA A 29 -3.18 -3.09 -10.02
C ALA A 29 -3.77 -1.66 -10.12
N THR A 30 -4.26 -1.29 -11.29
CA THR A 30 -4.96 -0.01 -11.50
C THR A 30 -6.31 0.00 -10.79
N VAL A 31 -7.09 -1.08 -10.91
CA VAL A 31 -8.37 -1.24 -10.19
C VAL A 31 -8.14 -1.21 -8.68
N LEU A 32 -7.16 -1.96 -8.18
CA LEU A 32 -6.77 -1.96 -6.77
C LEU A 32 -6.40 -0.56 -6.27
N THR A 33 -5.69 0.22 -7.10
CA THR A 33 -5.33 1.60 -6.76
C THR A 33 -6.57 2.48 -6.62
N LEU A 34 -7.54 2.36 -7.53
CA LEU A 34 -8.80 3.10 -7.47
C LEU A 34 -9.64 2.70 -6.26
N ASP A 35 -9.74 1.39 -5.99
CA ASP A 35 -10.45 0.85 -4.83
C ASP A 35 -9.86 1.36 -3.51
N THR A 36 -8.54 1.29 -3.36
CA THR A 36 -7.82 1.79 -2.18
C THR A 36 -8.09 3.27 -1.93
N LEU A 37 -8.06 4.08 -2.99
CA LEU A 37 -8.36 5.52 -2.88
C LEU A 37 -9.83 5.78 -2.54
N GLY A 38 -10.75 4.98 -3.09
CA GLY A 38 -12.18 5.06 -2.78
C GLY A 38 -12.46 4.78 -1.30
N ASN A 39 -11.91 3.67 -0.78
CA ASN A 39 -12.02 3.29 0.63
C ASN A 39 -11.42 4.36 1.54
N ALA A 40 -10.22 4.85 1.22
CA ALA A 40 -9.58 5.90 1.99
C ALA A 40 -10.41 7.19 2.06
N LEU A 41 -10.98 7.62 0.92
CA LEU A 41 -11.81 8.82 0.87
C LEU A 41 -13.14 8.66 1.61
N ALA A 42 -13.74 7.46 1.57
CA ALA A 42 -14.95 7.16 2.35
C ALA A 42 -14.68 7.26 3.86
N ALA A 43 -13.53 6.77 4.32
CA ALA A 43 -13.12 6.77 5.73
C ALA A 43 -12.80 8.15 6.30
N VAL A 44 -12.53 9.18 5.47
CA VAL A 44 -12.11 10.53 5.93
C VAL A 44 -13.09 11.14 6.95
N ARG A 45 -14.38 10.83 6.80
CA ARG A 45 -15.46 11.40 7.63
C ARG A 45 -15.73 10.63 8.91
N GLU A 46 -15.13 9.46 9.07
CA GLU A 46 -15.24 8.68 10.29
C GLU A 46 -14.43 9.31 11.43
N ASP A 47 -14.84 9.06 12.67
CA ASP A 47 -14.16 9.60 13.86
C ASP A 47 -12.68 9.18 13.90
N PHE A 48 -12.38 7.91 13.56
CA PHE A 48 -11.00 7.43 13.47
C PHE A 48 -10.23 8.09 12.32
N GLY A 49 -10.90 8.39 11.20
CA GLY A 49 -10.31 9.05 10.05
C GLY A 49 -9.89 10.48 10.37
N SER A 50 -10.76 11.22 11.05
CA SER A 50 -10.44 12.56 11.57
C SER A 50 -9.30 12.52 12.59
N ALA A 51 -9.29 11.52 13.48
CA ALA A 51 -8.24 11.37 14.48
C ALA A 51 -6.86 11.09 13.86
N VAL A 52 -6.76 10.16 12.91
CA VAL A 52 -5.46 9.81 12.28
C VAL A 52 -4.93 10.93 11.40
N LEU A 53 -5.80 11.63 10.68
CA LEU A 53 -5.40 12.83 9.91
C LEU A 53 -4.83 13.91 10.83
N GLY A 54 -5.49 14.16 11.97
CA GLY A 54 -4.99 15.09 12.97
C GLY A 54 -3.64 14.67 13.58
N VAL A 55 -3.41 13.37 13.79
CA VAL A 55 -2.10 12.86 14.23
C VAL A 55 -1.02 13.13 13.17
N ALA A 56 -1.28 12.79 11.91
CA ALA A 56 -0.31 12.97 10.83
C ALA A 56 0.06 14.46 10.62
N GLU A 57 -0.92 15.36 10.69
CA GLU A 57 -0.68 16.81 10.64
C GLU A 57 0.20 17.30 11.80
N ARG A 58 -0.05 16.82 13.03
CA ARG A 58 0.75 17.22 14.21
C ARG A 58 2.17 16.65 14.21
N LEU A 59 2.35 15.43 13.70
CA LEU A 59 3.69 14.86 13.51
C LEU A 59 4.47 15.68 12.48
N GLY A 60 3.78 16.26 11.49
CA GLY A 60 4.35 17.19 10.52
C GLY A 60 5.43 16.55 9.65
N GLY A 61 6.54 17.27 9.48
CA GLY A 61 7.66 16.91 8.59
C GLY A 61 7.78 17.83 7.39
N ALA A 62 8.74 17.55 6.52
CA ALA A 62 8.85 18.24 5.24
C ALA A 62 7.58 17.99 4.40
N PRO A 63 7.09 18.96 3.60
CA PRO A 63 5.85 18.83 2.84
C PRO A 63 6.02 17.94 1.60
N GLU A 64 6.28 16.65 1.84
CA GLU A 64 6.67 15.67 0.82
C GLU A 64 5.46 15.03 0.15
N SER A 65 4.45 14.65 0.95
CA SER A 65 3.34 13.80 0.48
C SER A 65 1.99 14.29 0.99
N SER A 66 0.95 14.07 0.18
CA SER A 66 -0.41 14.54 0.43
C SER A 66 -1.17 13.65 1.42
N LEU A 67 -1.99 14.29 2.27
CA LEU A 67 -2.98 13.59 3.10
C LEU A 67 -4.32 13.50 2.36
N LEU A 68 -4.85 12.29 2.20
CA LEU A 68 -6.15 12.08 1.56
C LEU A 68 -7.26 12.74 2.40
N GLY A 69 -8.12 13.52 1.73
CA GLY A 69 -9.19 14.27 2.41
C GLY A 69 -8.75 15.57 3.10
N ARG A 70 -7.49 16.00 2.91
CA ARG A 70 -6.97 17.29 3.37
C ARG A 70 -6.24 18.02 2.23
N ARG A 71 -6.08 19.33 2.36
CA ARG A 71 -5.30 20.17 1.43
C ARG A 71 -3.94 20.56 2.02
N VAL A 72 -3.28 19.59 2.64
CA VAL A 72 -1.98 19.77 3.28
C VAL A 72 -1.03 18.63 2.87
N ARG A 73 0.26 18.90 2.97
CA ARG A 73 1.32 17.91 2.81
C ARG A 73 2.11 17.77 4.10
N VAL A 74 2.54 16.56 4.39
CA VAL A 74 3.34 16.18 5.57
C VAL A 74 4.51 15.30 5.13
N GLY A 75 5.37 14.90 6.07
CA GLY A 75 6.44 13.94 5.76
C GLY A 75 5.87 12.63 5.24
N ALA A 76 6.58 11.97 4.33
CA ALA A 76 6.07 10.79 3.62
C ALA A 76 5.59 9.68 4.58
N ALA A 77 6.33 9.43 5.66
CA ALA A 77 5.95 8.43 6.66
C ALA A 77 4.63 8.77 7.38
N SER A 78 4.41 10.05 7.72
CA SER A 78 3.16 10.53 8.32
C SER A 78 1.99 10.39 7.34
N ALA A 79 2.23 10.66 6.05
CA ALA A 79 1.22 10.49 5.01
C ALA A 79 0.84 9.03 4.81
N VAL A 80 1.80 8.10 4.79
CA VAL A 80 1.54 6.66 4.71
C VAL A 80 0.72 6.20 5.92
N LEU A 81 1.10 6.59 7.14
CA LEU A 81 0.36 6.22 8.35
C LEU A 81 -1.12 6.60 8.24
N ALA A 82 -1.42 7.85 7.89
CA ALA A 82 -2.80 8.32 7.77
C ALA A 82 -3.52 7.67 6.58
N ASN A 83 -2.94 7.71 5.39
CA ASN A 83 -3.61 7.22 4.17
C ASN A 83 -3.86 5.71 4.22
N ALA A 84 -2.93 4.92 4.78
CA ALA A 84 -3.13 3.48 4.96
C ALA A 84 -4.20 3.17 6.01
N THR A 85 -4.23 3.92 7.11
CA THR A 85 -5.28 3.78 8.15
C THR A 85 -6.66 4.10 7.57
N LEU A 86 -6.77 5.15 6.75
CA LEU A 86 -8.00 5.48 6.05
C LEU A 86 -8.40 4.38 5.07
N ALA A 87 -7.46 3.87 4.28
CA ALA A 87 -7.73 2.84 3.28
C ALA A 87 -8.26 1.53 3.87
N HIS A 88 -7.78 1.15 5.05
CA HIS A 88 -8.20 -0.09 5.72
C HIS A 88 -9.34 0.10 6.73
N GLY A 89 -9.53 1.32 7.26
CA GLY A 89 -10.32 1.51 8.49
C GLY A 89 -11.82 1.18 8.40
N LEU A 90 -12.36 0.98 7.20
CA LEU A 90 -13.74 0.51 7.00
C LEU A 90 -13.87 -1.01 6.87
N ASP A 91 -12.74 -1.74 6.87
CA ASP A 91 -12.67 -3.18 6.61
C ASP A 91 -13.38 -3.58 5.30
N PHE A 92 -13.18 -2.74 4.28
CA PHE A 92 -13.84 -2.85 2.96
C PHE A 92 -12.84 -2.84 1.80
N ASP A 93 -11.55 -2.93 2.12
CA ASP A 93 -10.45 -3.02 1.17
C ASP A 93 -10.23 -4.45 0.63
N ASP A 94 -9.29 -4.56 -0.31
CA ASP A 94 -8.99 -5.81 -1.01
C ASP A 94 -8.59 -6.93 -0.06
N THR A 95 -8.92 -8.18 -0.42
CA THR A 95 -8.47 -9.36 0.34
C THR A 95 -7.81 -10.36 -0.61
N ARG A 96 -6.58 -10.78 -0.29
CA ARG A 96 -5.98 -11.98 -0.88
C ARG A 96 -6.17 -13.16 0.07
N GLU A 97 -7.27 -13.89 -0.10
CA GLU A 97 -7.73 -14.94 0.81
C GLU A 97 -6.66 -15.98 1.15
N ASP A 98 -5.97 -16.56 0.16
CA ASP A 98 -4.96 -17.62 0.41
C ASP A 98 -3.75 -17.12 1.24
N ALA A 99 -3.40 -15.84 1.09
CA ALA A 99 -2.28 -15.21 1.79
C ALA A 99 -2.73 -14.50 3.08
N ILE A 100 -4.04 -14.39 3.27
CA ILE A 100 -4.74 -13.71 4.36
C ILE A 100 -4.15 -12.33 4.64
N VAL A 101 -4.18 -11.48 3.61
CA VAL A 101 -3.58 -10.15 3.63
C VAL A 101 -4.40 -9.17 2.79
N HIS A 102 -4.52 -7.95 3.30
CA HIS A 102 -5.02 -6.79 2.58
C HIS A 102 -3.82 -6.01 2.05
N THR A 103 -3.73 -5.84 0.73
CA THR A 103 -2.48 -5.37 0.10
C THR A 103 -2.54 -3.93 -0.36
N GLY A 104 -3.69 -3.47 -0.83
CA GLY A 104 -3.90 -2.12 -1.36
C GLY A 104 -3.64 -1.05 -0.32
N CYS A 105 -4.24 -1.19 0.86
CA CYS A 105 -4.10 -0.23 1.95
C CYS A 105 -2.64 0.06 2.34
N VAL A 106 -1.72 -0.91 2.18
CA VAL A 106 -0.29 -0.75 2.47
C VAL A 106 0.50 -0.40 1.21
N ALA A 107 0.46 -1.25 0.18
CA ALA A 107 1.35 -1.16 -0.98
C ALA A 107 1.03 0.07 -1.84
N VAL A 108 -0.25 0.34 -2.10
CA VAL A 108 -0.68 1.46 -2.95
C VAL A 108 -0.43 2.78 -2.24
N THR A 109 -0.85 2.92 -0.98
CA THR A 109 -0.68 4.18 -0.23
C THR A 109 0.79 4.52 -0.01
N THR A 110 1.64 3.51 0.23
CA THR A 110 3.09 3.68 0.33
C THR A 110 3.70 4.11 -1.00
N ALA A 111 3.34 3.43 -2.10
CA ALA A 111 3.85 3.77 -3.43
C ALA A 111 3.46 5.19 -3.85
N LEU A 112 2.23 5.61 -3.56
CA LEU A 112 1.75 6.98 -3.83
C LEU A 112 2.50 8.01 -2.99
N ALA A 113 2.57 7.83 -1.67
CA ALA A 113 3.21 8.80 -0.79
C ALA A 113 4.70 8.95 -1.09
N VAL A 114 5.44 7.85 -1.20
CA VAL A 114 6.87 7.88 -1.54
C VAL A 114 7.07 8.39 -2.97
N GLY A 115 6.19 8.01 -3.89
CA GLY A 115 6.20 8.51 -5.26
C GLY A 115 6.08 10.03 -5.34
N GLU A 116 5.16 10.64 -4.58
CA GLU A 116 5.07 12.09 -4.46
C GLU A 116 6.35 12.71 -3.88
N ALA A 117 6.87 12.12 -2.79
CA ALA A 117 8.04 12.62 -2.08
C ALA A 117 9.29 12.70 -2.96
N VAL A 118 9.47 11.74 -3.87
CA VAL A 118 10.64 11.65 -4.77
C VAL A 118 10.38 12.17 -6.18
N GLY A 119 9.16 12.67 -6.47
CA GLY A 119 8.80 13.14 -7.81
C GLY A 119 8.72 12.03 -8.86
N ALA A 120 8.28 10.83 -8.46
CA ALA A 120 8.18 9.67 -9.34
C ALA A 120 7.08 9.83 -10.40
N THR A 121 7.25 9.12 -11.51
CA THR A 121 6.20 9.01 -12.54
C THR A 121 5.12 8.02 -12.09
N GLY A 122 3.91 8.14 -12.63
CA GLY A 122 2.83 7.17 -12.38
C GLY A 122 3.23 5.73 -12.76
N ARG A 123 4.06 5.56 -13.80
CA ARG A 123 4.64 4.26 -14.17
C ARG A 123 5.46 3.65 -13.03
N ALA A 124 6.36 4.43 -12.43
CA ALA A 124 7.19 3.98 -11.32
C ALA A 124 6.37 3.70 -10.06
N VAL A 125 5.33 4.51 -9.79
CA VAL A 125 4.40 4.28 -8.69
C VAL A 125 3.65 2.95 -8.87
N LEU A 126 3.11 2.69 -10.06
CA LEU A 126 2.38 1.45 -10.32
C LEU A 126 3.30 0.22 -10.24
N GLU A 127 4.52 0.33 -10.74
CA GLU A 127 5.56 -0.71 -10.62
C GLU A 127 5.89 -1.00 -9.15
N ALA A 128 6.08 0.03 -8.32
CA ALA A 128 6.33 -0.12 -6.89
C ALA A 128 5.13 -0.73 -6.13
N ALA A 129 3.90 -0.34 -6.48
CA ALA A 129 2.69 -0.92 -5.89
C ALA A 129 2.60 -2.42 -6.21
N ILE A 130 2.80 -2.82 -7.47
CA ILE A 130 2.83 -4.23 -7.89
C ILE A 130 3.93 -5.01 -7.15
N ALA A 131 5.13 -4.43 -7.03
CA ALA A 131 6.22 -5.04 -6.30
C ALA A 131 5.85 -5.29 -4.83
N GLY A 132 5.22 -4.30 -4.17
CA GLY A 132 4.74 -4.40 -2.80
C GLY A 132 3.70 -5.51 -2.61
N VAL A 133 2.67 -5.51 -3.45
CA VAL A 133 1.60 -6.53 -3.45
C VAL A 133 2.19 -7.93 -3.59
N GLU A 134 3.07 -8.15 -4.58
CA GLU A 134 3.67 -9.47 -4.82
C GLU A 134 4.52 -9.93 -3.63
N VAL A 135 5.32 -9.03 -3.03
CA VAL A 135 6.14 -9.36 -1.86
C VAL A 135 5.26 -9.72 -0.66
N MET A 136 4.23 -8.92 -0.38
CA MET A 136 3.29 -9.17 0.72
C MET A 136 2.60 -10.53 0.55
N CYS A 137 2.07 -10.81 -0.64
CA CYS A 137 1.44 -12.09 -0.95
C CYS A 137 2.40 -13.27 -0.79
N ARG A 138 3.63 -13.18 -1.32
CA ARG A 138 4.62 -14.27 -1.20
C ARG A 138 5.02 -14.55 0.23
N VAL A 139 5.14 -13.51 1.06
CA VAL A 139 5.41 -13.67 2.49
C VAL A 139 4.20 -14.31 3.18
N GLY A 140 2.98 -13.84 2.91
CA GLY A 140 1.76 -14.39 3.49
C GLY A 140 1.57 -15.87 3.18
N LEU A 141 1.79 -16.29 1.93
CA LEU A 141 1.62 -17.68 1.48
C LEU A 141 2.55 -18.70 2.15
N VAL A 142 3.67 -18.27 2.74
CA VAL A 142 4.62 -19.17 3.43
C VAL A 142 4.45 -19.16 4.95
N VAL A 143 3.63 -18.26 5.49
CA VAL A 143 3.30 -18.25 6.91
C VAL A 143 2.26 -19.33 7.17
N PRO A 144 2.47 -20.23 8.15
CA PRO A 144 1.43 -21.18 8.52
C PRO A 144 0.22 -20.37 9.01
N GLY A 145 -0.93 -20.51 8.33
CA GLY A 145 -2.21 -19.84 8.64
C GLY A 145 -2.83 -20.23 9.98
N ALA A 146 -2.00 -20.57 10.96
CA ALA A 146 -2.34 -21.07 12.29
C ALA A 146 -3.18 -20.08 13.11
N LEU A 147 -3.21 -18.80 12.75
CA LEU A 147 -4.07 -17.81 13.41
C LEU A 147 -5.55 -18.04 13.02
N HIS A 148 -5.85 -18.10 11.72
CA HIS A 148 -7.20 -18.29 11.20
C HIS A 148 -7.73 -19.73 11.38
N ALA A 149 -6.82 -20.70 11.43
CA ALA A 149 -7.16 -22.09 11.77
C ALA A 149 -7.73 -22.26 13.19
N ARG A 150 -7.66 -21.24 14.04
CA ARG A 150 -8.20 -21.26 15.41
C ARG A 150 -9.58 -20.61 15.54
N HIS A 151 -10.24 -20.26 14.43
CA HIS A 151 -11.57 -19.62 14.40
C HIS A 151 -11.65 -18.29 15.15
N TYR A 152 -10.55 -17.52 15.13
CA TYR A 152 -10.59 -16.10 15.51
C TYR A 152 -10.97 -15.25 14.31
#